data_AF-A0AAU7BMJ8-F1
#
_entry.id   AF-A0AAU7BMJ8-F1
#
_cell.length_a   1.000
_cell.length_b   1.000
_cell.length_c   1.000
_cell.angle_alpha   90.00
_cell.angle_beta   90.00
_cell.angle_gamma   90.00
#
_symmetry.space_group_name_H-M   'P 1'
#
loop_
_entity.id
_entity.type
_entity.pdbx_description
1 polymer ?
#
loop_
_entity_poly.entity_id
_entity_poly.type
_entity_poly.pdbx_seq_one_letter_code
_entity_poly.pdbx_strand_id
1 'polypeptide(L)'
;MSPRNAGRKASGDCLHPVVIPSINYSTGKPVLFKTPHHESFRRDHQHAMVDIALATSAAPTYFPRHQFQHNQYVDGGLFANAPGLLALHEAETFFDVASSEIHLLSIGTMSSKFTVNPKNNREGGAMDWGGGNPLKAAQRLFGLSISVQESLCDFMLQHKLGSRYMHVDEDLTDDRSKAVALDKADIHAQEVLIGSGLEKAKTCLGKADFMEFVAHKARPVKFYYGNNATRQESETC
;
A
#
# COMPACT_ATOMS: atom_id res chain seq x y z
N MET A 1 24.53 1.46 -16.22
CA MET A 1 23.08 1.33 -16.54
C MET A 1 22.87 0.04 -17.30
N SER A 2 21.93 -0.82 -16.87
CA SER A 2 21.54 -2.02 -17.62
C SER A 2 20.80 -1.60 -18.90
N PRO A 3 21.08 -2.22 -20.07
CA PRO A 3 20.46 -1.88 -21.36
C PRO A 3 18.93 -2.05 -21.41
N ARG A 4 18.29 -2.64 -20.39
CA ARG A 4 16.81 -2.76 -20.31
C ARG A 4 16.08 -1.49 -19.86
N ASN A 5 16.81 -0.44 -19.44
CA ASN A 5 16.21 0.77 -18.85
C ASN A 5 16.21 2.00 -19.76
N ALA A 6 16.66 1.90 -21.01
CA ALA A 6 16.64 3.03 -21.95
C ALA A 6 15.18 3.50 -22.19
N GLY A 7 14.86 4.73 -21.77
CA GLY A 7 13.54 5.36 -21.96
C GLY A 7 12.50 5.11 -20.87
N ARG A 8 12.82 4.34 -19.81
CA ARG A 8 11.90 4.10 -18.68
C ARG A 8 12.16 5.10 -17.56
N LYS A 9 11.11 5.72 -17.02
CA LYS A 9 11.21 6.63 -15.86
C LYS A 9 11.75 5.88 -14.64
N ALA A 10 12.75 6.46 -13.98
CA ALA A 10 13.29 5.97 -12.73
C ALA A 10 12.48 6.50 -11.55
N SER A 11 12.59 5.88 -10.38
CA SER A 11 11.94 6.41 -9.17
C SER A 11 12.48 7.78 -8.76
N GLY A 12 13.73 8.10 -9.12
CA GLY A 12 14.28 9.46 -8.99
C GLY A 12 13.55 10.53 -9.81
N ASP A 13 12.68 10.15 -10.75
CA ASP A 13 11.86 11.06 -11.54
C ASP A 13 10.48 11.34 -10.90
N CYS A 14 10.16 10.70 -9.77
CA CYS A 14 8.92 10.96 -9.03
C CYS A 14 8.84 12.41 -8.52
N LEU A 15 7.67 13.02 -8.66
CA LEU A 15 7.41 14.40 -8.21
C LEU A 15 7.18 14.51 -6.70
N HIS A 16 6.78 13.41 -6.07
CA HIS A 16 6.51 13.31 -4.64
C HIS A 16 7.30 12.14 -4.04
N PRO A 17 7.60 12.19 -2.74
CA PRO A 17 8.17 11.06 -2.04
C PRO A 17 7.25 9.84 -2.14
N VAL A 18 7.85 8.68 -2.42
CA VAL A 18 7.11 7.42 -2.36
C VAL A 18 7.90 6.40 -1.55
N VAL A 19 7.15 5.58 -0.83
CA VAL A 19 7.58 4.36 -0.16
C VAL A 19 6.71 3.24 -0.73
N ILE A 20 7.34 2.24 -1.35
CA ILE A 20 6.64 1.14 -2.01
C ILE A 20 7.12 -0.18 -1.42
N PRO A 21 6.28 -0.90 -0.64
CA PRO A 21 6.68 -2.13 0.02
C PRO A 21 6.76 -3.31 -0.97
N SER A 22 7.73 -4.20 -0.77
CA SER A 22 7.85 -5.49 -1.45
C SER A 22 8.65 -6.43 -0.56
N ILE A 23 8.74 -7.70 -0.91
CA ILE A 23 9.63 -8.65 -0.24
C ILE A 23 10.72 -9.08 -1.20
N ASN A 24 11.98 -8.92 -0.78
CA ASN A 24 13.09 -9.56 -1.48
C ASN A 24 13.12 -11.05 -1.09
N TYR A 25 12.49 -11.86 -1.92
CA TYR A 25 12.37 -13.30 -1.76
C TYR A 25 13.72 -14.03 -1.82
N SER A 26 14.71 -13.48 -2.53
CA SER A 26 16.08 -14.04 -2.54
C SER A 26 16.76 -13.97 -1.17
N THR A 27 16.39 -12.99 -0.33
CA THR A 27 16.98 -12.79 1.00
C THR A 27 16.03 -13.09 2.15
N GLY A 28 14.73 -13.29 1.86
CA GLY A 28 13.68 -13.47 2.87
C GLY A 28 13.43 -12.22 3.72
N LYS A 29 13.70 -11.02 3.19
CA LYS A 29 13.58 -9.76 3.94
C LYS A 29 12.58 -8.80 3.29
N PRO A 30 11.87 -7.98 4.09
CA PRO A 30 11.11 -6.86 3.54
C PRO A 30 12.05 -5.86 2.86
N VAL A 31 11.56 -5.24 1.79
CA VAL A 31 12.21 -4.11 1.13
C VAL A 31 11.18 -3.00 0.96
N LEU A 32 11.58 -1.76 1.26
CA LEU A 32 10.80 -0.58 0.94
C LEU A 32 11.57 0.15 -0.15
N PHE A 33 11.02 0.23 -1.36
CA PHE A 33 11.60 1.04 -2.42
C PHE A 33 11.26 2.49 -2.16
N LYS A 34 12.29 3.32 -2.01
CA LYS A 34 12.12 4.73 -1.61
C LYS A 34 12.66 5.69 -2.66
N THR A 35 12.02 6.83 -2.82
CA THR A 35 12.64 7.97 -3.50
C THR A 35 13.77 8.56 -2.64
N PRO A 36 14.68 9.36 -3.20
CA PRO A 36 15.83 9.88 -2.47
C PRO A 36 15.46 11.11 -1.61
N HIS A 37 14.39 11.02 -0.82
CA HIS A 37 13.89 12.11 0.04
C HIS A 37 14.63 12.21 1.38
N HIS A 38 15.65 11.39 1.60
CA HIS A 38 16.56 11.45 2.73
C HIS A 38 18.00 11.15 2.25
N GLU A 39 19.01 11.74 2.90
CA GLU A 39 20.43 11.64 2.48
C GLU A 39 21.00 10.21 2.54
N SER A 40 20.39 9.33 3.33
CA SER A 40 20.79 7.91 3.40
C SER A 40 20.20 7.08 2.24
N PHE A 41 19.20 7.58 1.51
CA PHE A 41 18.48 6.84 0.47
C PHE A 41 19.15 6.99 -0.90
N ARG A 42 20.27 6.29 -1.09
CA ARG A 42 21.20 6.51 -2.22
C ARG A 42 21.04 5.58 -3.42
N ARG A 43 20.25 4.51 -3.35
CA ARG A 43 20.26 3.44 -4.37
C ARG A 43 19.00 3.38 -5.20
N ASP A 44 17.85 3.37 -4.52
CA ASP A 44 16.57 3.03 -5.13
C ASP A 44 16.13 4.00 -6.21
N HIS A 45 16.56 5.27 -6.13
CA HIS A 45 16.28 6.33 -7.12
C HIS A 45 16.70 5.99 -8.56
N GLN A 46 17.58 5.00 -8.72
CA GLN A 46 18.09 4.54 -10.02
C GLN A 46 17.27 3.39 -10.62
N HIS A 47 16.36 2.79 -9.84
CA HIS A 47 15.54 1.68 -10.30
C HIS A 47 14.42 2.20 -11.20
N ALA A 48 14.09 1.44 -12.24
CA ALA A 48 12.97 1.79 -13.12
C ALA A 48 11.66 1.64 -12.34
N MET A 49 10.75 2.61 -12.46
CA MET A 49 9.47 2.57 -11.75
C MET A 49 8.64 1.34 -12.11
N VAL A 50 8.75 0.85 -13.35
CA VAL A 50 8.10 -0.40 -13.78
C VAL A 50 8.63 -1.62 -13.05
N ASP A 51 9.92 -1.68 -12.71
CA ASP A 51 10.48 -2.80 -11.95
C ASP A 51 9.96 -2.79 -10.51
N ILE A 52 9.89 -1.61 -9.90
CA ILE A 52 9.33 -1.44 -8.56
C ILE A 52 7.84 -1.81 -8.56
N ALA A 53 7.06 -1.35 -9.55
CA ALA A 53 5.64 -1.66 -9.68
C ALA A 53 5.39 -3.17 -9.84
N LEU A 54 6.15 -3.84 -10.71
CA LEU A 54 6.05 -5.30 -10.87
C LEU A 54 6.47 -6.06 -9.61
N ALA A 55 7.48 -5.57 -8.88
CA ALA A 55 7.91 -6.17 -7.63
C ALA A 55 6.85 -6.08 -6.52
N THR A 56 6.22 -4.91 -6.34
CA THR A 56 5.18 -4.73 -5.32
C THR A 56 3.87 -5.44 -5.64
N SER A 57 3.57 -5.71 -6.91
CA SER A 57 2.30 -6.35 -7.33
C SER A 57 2.43 -7.83 -7.67
N ALA A 58 3.59 -8.44 -7.44
CA ALA A 58 3.83 -9.86 -7.73
C ALA A 58 3.18 -10.78 -6.68
N ALA A 59 1.84 -10.74 -6.62
CA ALA A 59 1.01 -11.48 -5.67
C ALA A 59 1.21 -12.99 -5.82
N PRO A 60 1.52 -13.73 -4.74
CA PRO A 60 1.63 -15.18 -4.79
C PRO A 60 0.35 -15.81 -5.35
N THR A 61 0.51 -16.91 -6.09
CA THR A 61 -0.56 -17.64 -6.79
C THR A 61 -1.18 -16.94 -8.00
N TYR A 62 -1.01 -15.62 -8.16
CA TYR A 62 -1.51 -14.86 -9.31
C TYR A 62 -0.40 -14.53 -10.32
N PHE A 63 0.75 -14.06 -9.85
CA PHE A 63 1.83 -13.56 -10.71
C PHE A 63 3.16 -14.27 -10.45
N PRO A 64 4.03 -14.39 -11.47
CA PRO A 64 5.41 -14.83 -11.26
C PRO A 64 6.18 -13.80 -10.42
N ARG A 65 7.19 -14.28 -9.69
CA ARG A 65 8.13 -13.41 -8.98
C ARG A 65 8.84 -12.48 -9.96
N HIS A 66 8.91 -11.19 -9.66
CA HIS A 66 9.63 -10.23 -10.52
C HIS A 66 11.13 -10.31 -10.28
N GLN A 67 11.93 -10.26 -11.35
CA GLN A 67 13.39 -10.37 -11.28
C GLN A 67 14.06 -9.12 -11.82
N PHE A 68 14.80 -8.42 -10.95
CA PHE A 68 15.71 -7.36 -11.37
C PHE A 68 16.87 -7.25 -10.39
N GLN A 69 18.01 -6.73 -10.87
CA GLN A 69 19.25 -6.63 -10.09
C GLN A 69 19.65 -7.92 -9.35
N HIS A 70 19.49 -9.07 -10.01
CA HIS A 70 19.84 -10.40 -9.48
C HIS A 70 19.07 -10.83 -8.22
N ASN A 71 17.94 -10.18 -7.93
CA ASN A 71 17.04 -10.55 -6.83
C ASN A 71 15.66 -10.90 -7.37
N GLN A 72 14.93 -11.72 -6.61
CA GLN A 72 13.54 -12.08 -6.85
C GLN A 72 12.65 -11.37 -5.84
N TYR A 73 11.59 -10.75 -6.33
CA TYR A 73 10.67 -9.96 -5.52
C TYR A 73 9.24 -10.48 -5.61
N VAL A 74 8.52 -10.34 -4.50
CA VAL A 74 7.09 -10.66 -4.38
C VAL A 74 6.34 -9.51 -3.71
N ASP A 75 5.02 -9.59 -3.78
CA ASP A 75 4.10 -8.57 -3.30
C ASP A 75 4.36 -8.11 -1.85
N GLY A 76 4.27 -6.80 -1.63
CA GLY A 76 4.39 -6.19 -0.31
C GLY A 76 3.17 -6.43 0.59
N GLY A 77 2.01 -6.73 0.01
CA GLY A 77 0.76 -7.05 0.70
C GLY A 77 0.85 -8.26 1.62
N LEU A 78 1.90 -9.08 1.49
CA LEU A 78 2.19 -10.18 2.42
C LEU A 78 2.56 -9.70 3.84
N PHE A 79 3.03 -8.46 3.99
CA PHE A 79 3.41 -7.90 5.29
C PHE A 79 2.95 -6.45 5.52
N ALA A 80 2.62 -5.72 4.46
CA ALA A 80 2.26 -4.31 4.49
C ALA A 80 1.12 -4.01 3.51
N ASN A 81 0.00 -4.75 3.62
CA ASN A 81 -1.19 -4.53 2.81
C ASN A 81 -1.80 -3.13 3.03
N ALA A 82 -1.74 -2.64 4.27
CA ALA A 82 -2.06 -1.26 4.63
C ALA A 82 -0.77 -0.53 5.04
N PRO A 83 -0.10 0.20 4.12
CA PRO A 83 1.20 0.80 4.40
C PRO A 83 1.12 2.12 5.20
N GLY A 84 -0.02 2.44 5.83
CA GLY A 84 -0.21 3.71 6.54
C GLY A 84 0.75 3.89 7.72
N LEU A 85 1.02 2.83 8.49
CA LEU A 85 2.04 2.88 9.55
C LEU A 85 3.46 3.08 8.99
N LEU A 86 3.77 2.55 7.80
CA LEU A 86 5.04 2.82 7.13
C LEU A 86 5.15 4.29 6.71
N ALA A 87 4.06 4.86 6.18
CA ALA A 87 4.01 6.28 5.81
C ALA A 87 4.17 7.20 7.03
N LEU A 88 3.53 6.86 8.16
CA LEU A 88 3.70 7.60 9.42
C LEU A 88 5.15 7.52 9.93
N HIS A 89 5.73 6.32 9.94
CA HIS A 89 7.15 6.15 10.29
C HIS A 89 8.06 6.97 9.37
N GLU A 90 7.74 7.02 8.07
CA GLU A 90 8.51 7.78 7.10
C GLU A 90 8.51 9.28 7.42
N ALA A 91 7.32 9.84 7.66
CA ALA A 91 7.11 11.23 8.01
C ALA A 91 7.82 11.63 9.31
N GLU A 92 7.72 10.80 10.35
CA GLU A 92 8.35 11.09 11.64
C GLU A 92 9.87 10.96 11.59
N THR A 93 10.39 9.94 10.89
CA THR A 93 11.80 9.56 11.00
C THR A 93 12.69 10.23 9.96
N PHE A 94 12.20 10.34 8.72
CA PHE A 94 13.02 10.80 7.60
C PHE A 94 12.66 12.20 7.10
N PHE A 95 11.44 12.66 7.40
CA PHE A 95 11.06 14.06 7.20
C PHE A 95 11.15 14.90 8.49
N ASP A 96 11.39 14.27 9.64
CA ASP A 96 11.48 14.93 10.95
C ASP A 96 10.25 15.81 11.25
N VAL A 97 9.07 15.27 10.97
CA VAL A 97 7.79 15.94 11.20
C VAL A 97 7.16 15.40 12.47
N ALA A 98 6.78 16.29 13.39
CA ALA A 98 6.10 15.90 14.61
C ALA A 98 4.76 15.21 14.31
N SER A 99 4.42 14.16 15.06
CA SER A 99 3.18 13.41 14.88
C SER A 99 1.93 14.26 14.90
N SER A 100 1.96 15.46 15.52
CA SER A 100 0.86 16.43 15.61
C SER A 100 0.60 17.22 14.32
N GLU A 101 1.58 17.27 13.41
CA GLU A 101 1.49 18.02 12.15
C GLU A 101 1.10 17.11 10.97
N ILE A 102 1.16 15.79 11.17
CA ILE A 102 0.90 14.79 10.13
C ILE A 102 -0.61 14.61 9.94
N HIS A 103 -1.05 14.71 8.69
CA HIS A 103 -2.38 14.28 8.25
C HIS A 103 -2.19 13.08 7.32
N LEU A 104 -2.92 11.99 7.58
CA LEU A 104 -2.78 10.75 6.84
C LEU A 104 -4.13 10.31 6.28
N LEU A 105 -4.20 10.24 4.95
CA LEU A 105 -5.32 9.69 4.21
C LEU A 105 -4.95 8.28 3.76
N SER A 106 -5.73 7.30 4.20
CA SER A 106 -5.65 5.92 3.72
C SER A 106 -6.83 5.65 2.79
N ILE A 107 -6.58 5.04 1.64
CA ILE A 107 -7.61 4.67 0.66
C ILE A 107 -7.61 3.16 0.55
N GLY A 108 -8.72 2.54 0.95
CA GLY A 108 -8.90 1.09 0.87
C GLY A 108 -9.36 0.62 -0.50
N THR A 109 -9.34 -0.70 -0.69
CA THR A 109 -9.70 -1.38 -1.95
C THR A 109 -10.97 -2.21 -1.82
N MET A 110 -11.82 -1.90 -0.85
CA MET A 110 -13.06 -2.61 -0.55
C MET A 110 -12.80 -4.07 -0.17
N SER A 111 -11.80 -4.29 0.69
CA SER A 111 -11.38 -5.61 1.13
C SER A 111 -12.51 -6.31 1.90
N SER A 112 -12.80 -7.55 1.52
CA SER A 112 -13.78 -8.36 2.27
C SER A 112 -13.20 -8.73 3.64
N LYS A 113 -13.93 -8.40 4.71
CA LYS A 113 -13.59 -8.83 6.07
C LYS A 113 -13.71 -10.35 6.18
N PHE A 114 -12.64 -11.02 6.58
CA PHE A 114 -12.67 -12.46 6.83
C PHE A 114 -13.36 -12.75 8.16
N THR A 115 -14.56 -13.34 8.10
CA THR A 115 -15.31 -13.79 9.27
C THR A 115 -15.64 -15.27 9.15
N VAL A 116 -15.98 -15.90 10.27
CA VAL A 116 -16.34 -17.32 10.35
C VAL A 116 -17.78 -17.43 10.81
N ASN A 117 -18.56 -18.31 10.18
CA ASN A 117 -19.89 -18.64 10.68
C ASN A 117 -19.74 -19.41 12.00
N PRO A 118 -20.26 -18.91 13.13
CA PRO A 118 -20.06 -19.53 14.44
C PRO A 118 -20.69 -20.92 14.57
N LYS A 119 -21.56 -21.34 13.64
CA LYS A 119 -22.12 -22.71 13.57
C LYS A 119 -21.13 -23.73 13.03
N ASN A 120 -20.10 -23.29 12.31
CA ASN A 120 -19.08 -24.12 11.71
C ASN A 120 -17.74 -23.85 12.39
N ASN A 121 -16.72 -24.62 12.03
CA ASN A 121 -15.33 -24.27 12.27
C ASN A 121 -14.89 -24.14 13.75
N ARG A 122 -15.10 -25.20 14.55
CA ARG A 122 -14.74 -25.26 15.98
C ARG A 122 -13.83 -26.43 16.37
N GLU A 123 -13.52 -27.31 15.43
CA GLU A 123 -12.79 -28.57 15.67
C GLU A 123 -11.28 -28.42 15.41
N GLY A 124 -10.85 -27.34 14.76
CA GLY A 124 -9.47 -27.10 14.37
C GLY A 124 -9.00 -28.01 13.22
N GLY A 125 -7.71 -27.91 12.90
CA GLY A 125 -7.10 -28.68 11.80
C GLY A 125 -7.44 -28.17 10.40
N ALA A 126 -6.74 -28.69 9.39
CA ALA A 126 -6.80 -28.13 8.03
C ALA A 126 -8.22 -28.13 7.43
N MET A 127 -9.04 -29.14 7.74
CA MET A 127 -10.44 -29.21 7.29
C MET A 127 -11.25 -27.98 7.75
N ASP A 128 -11.16 -27.69 9.05
CA ASP A 128 -11.85 -26.57 9.69
C ASP A 128 -11.31 -25.23 9.18
N TRP A 129 -10.00 -25.01 9.28
CA TRP A 129 -9.34 -23.78 8.83
C TRP A 129 -9.54 -23.53 7.33
N GLY A 130 -9.74 -24.61 6.55
CA GLY A 130 -10.08 -24.61 5.14
C GLY A 130 -11.55 -24.37 4.81
N GLY A 131 -12.44 -24.26 5.80
CA GLY A 131 -13.88 -24.09 5.61
C GLY A 131 -14.52 -25.32 4.96
N GLY A 132 -14.11 -26.51 5.38
CA GLY A 132 -14.55 -27.80 4.83
C GLY A 132 -13.67 -28.34 3.69
N ASN A 133 -12.65 -27.59 3.26
CA ASN A 133 -11.67 -28.06 2.26
C ASN A 133 -10.23 -27.84 2.76
N PRO A 134 -9.47 -28.90 3.08
CA PRO A 134 -8.16 -28.76 3.71
C PRO A 134 -7.13 -28.09 2.79
N LEU A 135 -7.32 -28.18 1.47
CA LEU A 135 -6.47 -27.53 0.48
C LEU A 135 -6.61 -25.99 0.50
N LYS A 136 -7.72 -25.48 1.03
CA LYS A 136 -7.97 -24.02 1.15
C LYS A 136 -7.49 -23.44 2.48
N ALA A 137 -7.00 -24.25 3.42
CA ALA A 137 -6.60 -23.78 4.74
C ALA A 137 -5.54 -22.67 4.69
N ALA A 138 -4.48 -22.88 3.91
CA ALA A 138 -3.42 -21.89 3.75
C ALA A 138 -3.94 -20.58 3.13
N GLN A 139 -4.79 -20.66 2.10
CA GLN A 139 -5.38 -19.48 1.46
C GLN A 139 -6.28 -18.69 2.42
N ARG A 140 -7.12 -19.37 3.20
CA ARG A 140 -8.02 -18.72 4.17
C ARG A 140 -7.25 -18.10 5.33
N LEU A 141 -6.24 -18.79 5.86
CA LEU A 141 -5.34 -18.26 6.89
C LEU A 141 -4.58 -17.03 6.40
N PHE A 142 -4.12 -17.09 5.15
CA PHE A 142 -3.45 -15.97 4.49
C PHE A 142 -4.37 -14.74 4.36
N GLY A 143 -5.59 -14.93 3.85
CA GLY A 143 -6.59 -13.86 3.78
C GLY A 143 -6.96 -13.28 5.15
N LEU A 144 -7.11 -14.13 6.17
CA LEU A 144 -7.34 -13.70 7.55
C LEU A 144 -6.16 -12.84 8.07
N SER A 145 -4.93 -13.28 7.86
CA SER A 145 -3.74 -12.54 8.29
C SER A 145 -3.68 -11.15 7.65
N ILE A 146 -3.94 -11.04 6.34
CA ILE A 146 -3.97 -9.76 5.63
C ILE A 146 -5.06 -8.84 6.21
N SER A 147 -6.28 -9.35 6.37
CA SER A 147 -7.42 -8.58 6.86
C SER A 147 -7.21 -8.06 8.30
N VAL A 148 -6.58 -8.86 9.16
CA VAL A 148 -6.25 -8.45 10.53
C VAL A 148 -5.12 -7.42 10.55
N GLN A 149 -4.11 -7.53 9.69
CA GLN A 149 -3.04 -6.53 9.57
C GLN A 149 -3.58 -5.16 9.14
N GLU A 150 -4.50 -5.14 8.17
CA GLU A 150 -5.19 -3.91 7.74
C GLU A 150 -5.97 -3.26 8.88
N SER A 151 -6.80 -4.05 9.57
CA SER A 151 -7.59 -3.57 10.73
C SER A 151 -6.70 -3.05 11.88
N LEU A 152 -5.57 -3.72 12.15
CA LEU A 152 -4.61 -3.30 13.17
C LEU A 152 -3.94 -1.97 12.79
N CYS A 153 -3.54 -1.83 11.52
CA CYS A 153 -2.95 -0.59 11.01
C CYS A 153 -3.91 0.59 11.20
N ASP A 154 -5.17 0.43 10.81
CA ASP A 154 -6.19 1.47 10.97
C ASP A 154 -6.41 1.86 12.42
N PHE A 155 -6.52 0.88 13.32
CA PHE A 155 -6.71 1.13 14.75
C PHE A 155 -5.54 1.92 15.36
N MET A 156 -4.31 1.53 15.03
CA MET A 156 -3.10 2.20 15.52
C MET A 156 -2.99 3.64 14.99
N LEU A 157 -3.30 3.85 13.71
CA LEU A 157 -3.30 5.18 13.09
C LEU A 157 -4.39 6.08 13.69
N GLN A 158 -5.60 5.55 13.88
CA GLN A 158 -6.70 6.28 14.52
C GLN A 158 -6.34 6.72 15.94
N HIS A 159 -5.73 5.84 16.73
CA HIS A 159 -5.28 6.15 18.08
C HIS A 159 -4.20 7.23 18.12
N LYS A 160 -3.25 7.18 17.17
CA LYS A 160 -2.09 8.09 17.18
C LYS A 160 -2.40 9.46 16.57
N LEU A 161 -3.25 9.53 15.54
CA LEU A 161 -3.51 10.76 14.78
C LEU A 161 -4.90 11.36 15.03
N GLY A 162 -5.86 10.60 15.57
CA GLY A 162 -7.21 11.08 15.86
C GLY A 162 -7.93 11.54 14.59
N SER A 163 -8.45 12.76 14.58
CA SER A 163 -9.12 13.37 13.42
C SER A 163 -8.19 13.62 12.22
N ARG A 164 -6.87 13.52 12.42
CA ARG A 164 -5.85 13.67 11.35
C ARG A 164 -5.52 12.34 10.69
N TYR A 165 -6.25 11.28 11.01
CA TYR A 165 -6.32 10.07 10.20
C TYR A 165 -7.70 9.96 9.57
N MET A 166 -7.75 9.76 8.26
CA MET A 166 -8.98 9.44 7.55
C MET A 166 -8.77 8.21 6.70
N HIS A 167 -9.63 7.21 6.89
CA HIS A 167 -9.67 6.02 6.06
C HIS A 167 -10.90 6.08 5.15
N VAL A 168 -10.66 6.08 3.84
CA VAL A 168 -11.68 6.09 2.80
C VAL A 168 -11.75 4.71 2.18
N ASP A 169 -12.72 3.93 2.63
CA ASP A 169 -13.03 2.61 2.10
C ASP A 169 -14.52 2.32 2.14
N GLU A 170 -14.97 1.28 1.43
CA GLU A 170 -16.37 0.87 1.35
C GLU A 170 -16.50 -0.65 1.53
N ASP A 171 -17.52 -1.08 2.29
CA ASP A 171 -17.83 -2.50 2.41
C ASP A 171 -18.68 -2.94 1.19
N LEU A 172 -18.25 -3.94 0.43
CA LEU A 172 -19.06 -4.52 -0.65
C LEU A 172 -20.24 -5.32 -0.08
N THR A 173 -21.46 -4.96 -0.46
CA THR A 173 -22.68 -5.70 -0.10
C THR A 173 -22.83 -7.01 -0.90
N ASP A 174 -23.58 -7.97 -0.35
CA ASP A 174 -23.57 -9.40 -0.72
C ASP A 174 -23.62 -9.75 -2.22
N ASP A 175 -24.39 -9.04 -3.05
CA ASP A 175 -24.43 -9.34 -4.50
C ASP A 175 -23.31 -8.66 -5.28
N ARG A 176 -22.84 -7.50 -4.82
CA ARG A 176 -21.70 -6.78 -5.42
C ARG A 176 -20.38 -7.47 -5.09
N SER A 177 -20.24 -8.03 -3.89
CA SER A 177 -19.04 -8.76 -3.47
C SER A 177 -18.77 -10.00 -4.33
N LYS A 178 -19.81 -10.64 -4.88
CA LYS A 178 -19.67 -11.78 -5.81
C LYS A 178 -19.09 -11.37 -7.18
N ALA A 179 -19.33 -10.13 -7.59
CA ALA A 179 -18.86 -9.61 -8.87
C ALA A 179 -17.37 -9.23 -8.83
N VAL A 180 -16.81 -8.94 -7.65
CA VAL A 180 -15.44 -8.44 -7.49
C VAL A 180 -14.53 -9.54 -6.94
N ALA A 181 -13.33 -9.65 -7.51
CA ALA A 181 -12.23 -10.45 -6.99
C ALA A 181 -10.90 -9.83 -7.44
N LEU A 182 -9.79 -10.22 -6.81
CA LEU A 182 -8.46 -9.67 -7.12
C LEU A 182 -8.06 -9.87 -8.59
N ASP A 183 -8.51 -10.96 -9.21
CA ASP A 183 -8.22 -11.37 -10.59
C ASP A 183 -9.37 -11.12 -11.58
N LYS A 184 -10.44 -10.42 -11.16
CA LYS A 184 -11.56 -10.07 -12.05
C LYS A 184 -11.40 -8.65 -12.60
N ALA A 185 -11.15 -8.57 -13.90
CA ALA A 185 -11.03 -7.32 -14.64
C ALA A 185 -12.13 -7.12 -15.70
N ASP A 186 -13.23 -7.88 -15.61
CA ASP A 186 -14.37 -7.74 -16.52
C ASP A 186 -15.16 -6.44 -16.29
N ILE A 187 -16.05 -6.12 -17.23
CA ILE A 187 -16.83 -4.87 -17.21
C ILE A 187 -17.74 -4.76 -15.98
N HIS A 188 -18.22 -5.88 -15.44
CA HIS A 188 -19.13 -5.88 -14.29
C HIS A 188 -18.36 -5.61 -12.99
N ALA A 189 -17.17 -6.19 -12.83
CA ALA A 189 -16.28 -5.86 -11.72
C ALA A 189 -15.88 -4.38 -11.76
N GLN A 190 -15.54 -3.86 -12.95
CA GLN A 190 -15.22 -2.43 -13.12
C GLN A 190 -16.41 -1.52 -12.78
N GLU A 191 -17.61 -1.85 -13.23
CA GLU A 191 -18.83 -1.08 -12.93
C GLU A 191 -19.08 -0.99 -11.41
N VAL A 192 -18.96 -2.12 -10.70
CA VAL A 192 -19.12 -2.16 -9.24
C VAL A 192 -18.04 -1.31 -8.54
N LEU A 193 -16.78 -1.44 -8.92
CA LEU A 193 -15.67 -0.72 -8.29
C LEU A 193 -15.75 0.79 -8.54
N ILE A 194 -16.02 1.21 -9.79
CA ILE A 194 -16.18 2.62 -10.15
C ILE A 194 -17.39 3.21 -9.42
N GLY A 195 -18.54 2.52 -9.44
CA GLY A 195 -19.75 2.98 -8.78
C GLY A 195 -19.56 3.17 -7.28
N SER A 196 -18.97 2.18 -6.59
CA SER A 196 -18.69 2.28 -5.16
C SER A 196 -17.68 3.39 -4.84
N GLY A 197 -16.64 3.57 -5.68
CA GLY A 197 -15.67 4.65 -5.51
C GLY A 197 -16.29 6.05 -5.67
N LEU A 198 -17.18 6.22 -6.66
CA LEU A 198 -17.90 7.48 -6.89
C LEU A 198 -18.85 7.81 -5.72
N GLU A 199 -19.61 6.83 -5.22
CA GLU A 199 -20.51 7.04 -4.07
C GLU A 199 -19.74 7.36 -2.79
N LYS A 200 -18.61 6.68 -2.57
CA LYS A 200 -17.75 6.97 -1.42
C LYS A 200 -17.15 8.37 -1.51
N ALA A 201 -16.64 8.75 -2.68
CA ALA A 201 -16.09 10.08 -2.91
C ALA A 201 -17.16 11.17 -2.68
N LYS A 202 -18.37 10.99 -3.21
CA LYS A 202 -19.51 11.89 -2.97
C LYS A 202 -19.83 12.04 -1.48
N THR A 203 -19.86 10.92 -0.75
CA THR A 203 -20.10 10.91 0.70
C THR A 203 -19.02 11.66 1.46
N CYS A 204 -17.74 11.42 1.14
CA CYS A 204 -16.61 12.10 1.78
C CYS A 204 -16.62 13.61 1.50
N LEU A 205 -16.79 14.02 0.24
CA LEU A 205 -16.81 15.44 -0.15
C LEU A 205 -17.98 16.22 0.47
N GLY A 206 -19.04 15.53 0.90
CA GLY A 206 -20.17 16.14 1.61
C GLY A 206 -19.91 16.42 3.10
N LYS A 207 -18.80 15.94 3.69
CA LYS A 207 -18.51 16.11 5.11
C LYS A 207 -17.56 17.26 5.36
N ALA A 208 -17.90 18.12 6.33
CA ALA A 208 -17.10 19.31 6.67
C ALA A 208 -15.72 18.94 7.22
N ASP A 209 -15.62 17.90 8.04
CA ASP A 209 -14.36 17.40 8.61
C ASP A 209 -13.41 16.90 7.51
N PHE A 210 -13.92 16.21 6.48
CA PHE A 210 -13.14 15.78 5.34
C PHE A 210 -12.60 16.96 4.53
N MET A 211 -13.44 17.99 4.32
CA MET A 211 -13.02 19.20 3.62
C MET A 211 -11.96 19.99 4.39
N GLU A 212 -12.06 20.05 5.72
CA GLU A 212 -11.03 20.61 6.60
C GLU A 212 -9.73 19.80 6.51
N PHE A 213 -9.83 18.47 6.55
CA PHE A 213 -8.69 17.56 6.44
C PHE A 213 -7.91 17.76 5.13
N VAL A 214 -8.60 17.79 3.97
CA VAL A 214 -7.92 17.93 2.66
C VAL A 214 -7.39 19.34 2.40
N ALA A 215 -7.80 20.35 3.18
CA ALA A 215 -7.25 21.70 3.11
C ALA A 215 -5.85 21.80 3.73
N HIS A 216 -5.39 20.77 4.45
CA HIS A 216 -4.05 20.69 5.00
C HIS A 216 -2.97 20.82 3.91
N LYS A 217 -1.92 21.61 4.19
CA LYS A 217 -0.79 21.80 3.29
C LYS A 217 0.48 21.22 3.90
N ALA A 218 1.03 20.21 3.24
CA ALA A 218 2.31 19.64 3.61
C ALA A 218 3.48 20.59 3.30
N ARG A 219 4.58 20.44 4.04
CA ARG A 219 5.82 21.19 3.81
C ARG A 219 6.43 20.81 2.44
N PRO A 220 7.17 21.73 1.78
CA PRO A 220 7.93 21.39 0.58
C PRO A 220 8.90 20.23 0.83
N VAL A 221 8.98 19.34 -0.15
CA VAL A 221 9.84 18.16 -0.09
C VAL A 221 11.23 18.50 -0.60
N LYS A 222 12.25 17.94 0.07
CA LYS A 222 13.64 17.94 -0.41
C LYS A 222 13.99 16.57 -0.99
N PHE A 223 14.55 16.55 -2.19
CA PHE A 223 15.18 15.36 -2.77
C PHE A 223 16.70 15.54 -2.79
N TYR A 224 17.45 14.50 -2.43
CA TYR A 224 18.91 14.55 -2.31
C TYR A 224 19.64 14.03 -3.56
N TYR A 225 18.99 13.16 -4.35
CA TYR A 225 19.59 12.51 -5.52
C TYR A 225 18.59 12.44 -6.68
N GLY A 226 19.05 12.04 -7.87
CA GLY A 226 18.22 11.91 -9.06
C GLY A 226 17.93 13.24 -9.76
N ASN A 227 17.07 13.19 -10.78
CA ASN A 227 16.78 14.33 -11.65
C ASN A 227 16.02 15.45 -10.93
N ASN A 228 15.27 15.12 -9.88
CA ASN A 228 14.50 16.06 -9.08
C ASN A 228 15.24 16.54 -7.81
N ALA A 229 16.55 16.30 -7.69
CA ALA A 229 17.33 16.74 -6.53
C ALA A 229 17.21 18.25 -6.31
N THR A 230 16.93 18.65 -5.07
CA THR A 230 16.84 20.05 -4.67
C THR A 230 18.21 20.69 -4.75
N ARG A 231 18.39 21.65 -5.67
CA ARG A 231 19.64 22.42 -5.76
C ARG A 231 19.76 23.27 -4.51
N GLN A 232 20.89 23.17 -3.80
CA GLN A 232 21.24 24.20 -2.83
C GLN A 232 21.56 25.46 -3.62
N GLU A 233 20.83 26.54 -3.39
CA GLU A 233 21.34 27.86 -3.74
C GLU A 233 22.64 28.03 -2.95
N SER A 234 23.75 28.13 -3.67
CA SER A 234 25.03 28.49 -3.10
C SER A 234 24.84 29.80 -2.35
N GLU A 235 24.98 29.78 -1.02
CA GLU A 235 25.18 30.97 -0.22
C GLU A 235 26.43 31.69 -0.78
N THR A 236 26.20 32.65 -1.67
CA THR A 236 27.21 33.64 -2.04
C THR A 236 27.48 34.47 -0.79
N CYS A 237 28.62 34.19 -0.16
CA CYS A 237 29.30 35.07 0.77
C CYS A 237 29.69 36.40 0.09
#